data_AF-N9FLT5-F1
#
_entry.id   AF-N9FLT5-F1
#
_cell.length_a   1.000
_cell.length_b   1.000
_cell.length_c   1.000
_cell.angle_alpha   90.00
_cell.angle_beta   90.00
_cell.angle_gamma   90.00
#
_symmetry.space_group_name_H-M   'P 1'
#
loop_
_entity.id
_entity.type
_entity.pdbx_description
1 polymer ?
#
loop_
_entity_poly.entity_id
_entity_poly.type
_entity_poly.pdbx_seq_one_letter_code
_entity_poly.pdbx_strand_id
1 'polypeptide(L)' 'MQEADLSYPIILCAQGRVMDGMHRVAKASLLKQTEILAVHFEQTPEPDFINVSEDDLNYDE' A
#
# COMPACT_ATOMS: atom_id res chain seq x y z
N MET A 1 -12.59 -14.60 2.76
CA MET A 1 -11.53 -13.89 2.02
C MET A 1 -12.00 -12.46 1.92
N GLN A 2 -11.45 -11.53 2.71
CA GLN A 2 -11.77 -10.13 2.52
C GLN A 2 -11.36 -9.75 1.09
N GLU A 3 -12.36 -9.44 0.27
CA GLU A 3 -12.18 -9.23 -1.15
C GLU A 3 -11.30 -8.00 -1.33
N ALA A 4 -10.23 -8.11 -2.11
CA ALA A 4 -9.44 -6.95 -2.51
C ALA A 4 -10.33 -6.05 -3.38
N ASP A 5 -11.05 -5.12 -2.75
CA ASP A 5 -12.00 -4.23 -3.39
C ASP A 5 -11.25 -3.16 -4.19
N LEU A 6 -11.55 -3.09 -5.49
CA LEU A 6 -10.88 -2.22 -6.43
C LEU A 6 -11.43 -0.78 -6.38
N SER A 7 -12.50 -0.52 -5.61
CA SER A 7 -12.98 0.85 -5.38
C SER A 7 -12.04 1.66 -4.47
N TYR A 8 -11.14 1.00 -3.73
CA TYR A 8 -10.16 1.67 -2.87
C TYR A 8 -8.81 1.80 -3.58
N PRO A 9 -8.14 2.96 -3.51
CA PRO A 9 -6.89 3.21 -4.21
C PRO A 9 -5.71 2.44 -3.60
N ILE A 10 -4.76 2.05 -4.44
CA ILE A 10 -3.42 1.62 -3.98
C ILE A 10 -2.60 2.83 -3.53
N ILE A 11 -1.55 2.61 -2.75
CA ILE A 11 -0.64 3.68 -2.32
C ILE A 11 0.70 3.54 -3.03
N LEU A 12 1.16 4.63 -3.65
CA LEU A 12 2.47 4.73 -4.30
C LEU A 12 3.37 5.70 -3.54
N CYS A 13 4.64 5.32 -3.38
CA CYS A 13 5.67 6.23 -2.88
C CYS A 13 6.03 7.30 -3.92
N ALA A 14 6.82 8.30 -3.54
CA ALA A 14 7.23 9.39 -4.45
C ALA A 14 7.92 8.91 -5.75
N GLN A 15 8.55 7.72 -5.74
CA GLN A 15 9.16 7.12 -6.93
C GLN A 15 8.21 6.21 -7.73
N GLY A 16 6.91 6.18 -7.41
CA GLY A 16 5.91 5.37 -8.09
C GLY A 16 5.92 3.88 -7.74
N ARG A 17 6.63 3.47 -6.68
CA ARG A 17 6.61 2.07 -6.20
C ARG A 17 5.42 1.83 -5.28
N VAL A 18 4.85 0.63 -5.32
CA VAL A 18 3.72 0.24 -4.47
C VAL A 18 4.16 0.15 -3.01
N MET A 19 3.50 0.91 -2.14
CA MET A 19 3.63 0.83 -0.68
C MET A 19 2.54 -0.04 -0.08
N ASP A 20 1.30 0.13 -0.55
CA ASP A 20 0.14 -0.64 -0.10
C ASP A 20 -0.79 -0.99 -1.29
N GLY A 21 -1.52 -2.10 -1.17
CA GLY A 21 -2.52 -2.51 -2.14
C GLY A 21 -2.02 -3.52 -3.19
N MET A 22 -0.92 -4.23 -2.94
CA MET A 22 -0.42 -5.26 -3.87
C MET A 22 -1.47 -6.31 -4.27
N HIS A 23 -2.34 -6.72 -3.34
CA HIS A 23 -3.46 -7.63 -3.65
C HIS A 23 -4.45 -7.02 -4.67
N ARG A 24 -4.69 -5.71 -4.61
CA ARG A 24 -5.56 -4.99 -5.56
C ARG A 24 -4.90 -4.88 -6.93
N VAL A 25 -3.59 -4.60 -6.97
CA VAL A 25 -2.81 -4.64 -8.22
C VAL A 25 -2.87 -6.02 -8.87
N ALA A 26 -2.65 -7.09 -8.09
CA ALA A 26 -2.72 -8.46 -8.58
C ALA A 26 -4.12 -8.79 -9.14
N LYS A 27 -5.18 -8.41 -8.43
CA LYS A 27 -6.56 -8.60 -8.89
C LYS A 27 -6.87 -7.82 -10.17
N ALA A 28 -6.48 -6.54 -10.27
CA ALA A 28 -6.67 -5.74 -11.48
C ALA A 28 -5.94 -6.36 -12.68
N SER A 29 -4.72 -6.87 -12.47
CA SER A 29 -3.95 -7.60 -13.48
C SER A 29 -4.64 -8.89 -13.94
N LEU A 30 -5.15 -9.70 -13.01
CA LEU A 30 -5.92 -10.92 -13.33
C LEU A 30 -7.20 -10.60 -14.13
N LEU A 31 -7.84 -9.47 -13.83
CA LEU A 31 -9.02 -8.98 -14.54
C LEU A 31 -8.68 -8.24 -15.84
N LYS A 32 -7.39 -8.15 -16.22
CA LYS A 32 -6.89 -7.44 -17.41
C LYS A 32 -7.29 -5.96 -17.46
N GLN A 33 -7.43 -5.32 -16.31
CA GLN A 33 -7.61 -3.87 -16.25
C GLN A 33 -6.31 -3.16 -16.61
N THR A 34 -6.41 -2.09 -17.39
CA THR A 34 -5.25 -1.28 -17.81
C THR A 34 -4.95 -0.14 -16.83
N GLU A 35 -5.89 0.16 -15.94
CA GLU A 35 -5.84 1.28 -15.00
C GLU A 35 -6.36 0.84 -13.62
N ILE A 36 -5.86 1.48 -12.55
CA ILE A 36 -6.29 1.27 -11.17
C ILE A 36 -6.18 2.58 -10.40
N LEU A 37 -7.10 2.81 -9.46
CA LEU A 37 -7.05 3.97 -8.58
C LEU A 37 -5.78 3.94 -7.72
N ALA A 38 -5.07 5.06 -7.65
CA ALA A 38 -3.86 5.20 -6.86
C ALA A 38 -3.79 6.57 -6.18
N VAL A 39 -3.27 6.59 -4.96
CA VAL A 39 -2.80 7.81 -4.29
C VAL A 39 -1.27 7.79 -4.37
N HIS A 40 -0.69 8.83 -4.94
CA HIS A 40 0.75 8.98 -5.10
C HIS A 40 1.23 10.09 -4.18
N PHE A 41 2.11 9.76 -3.24
CA PHE A 41 2.73 10.76 -2.38
C PHE A 41 3.74 11.59 -3.15
N GLU A 42 3.68 12.91 -3.01
CA GLU A 42 4.69 13.81 -3.58
C GLU A 42 6.07 13.60 -2.91
N GLN A 43 6.07 13.36 -1.61
CA GLN A 43 7.23 13.01 -0.80
C GLN A 43 6.91 11.76 0.02
N THR A 44 7.76 10.73 -0.05
CA THR A 44 7.63 9.55 0.80
C THR A 44 7.97 9.95 2.23
N PRO A 45 7.09 9.72 3.22
CA PRO A 45 7.42 9.97 4.62
C PRO A 45 8.55 9.03 5.07
N GLU A 46 9.36 9.50 6.01
CA GLU A 46 10.32 8.63 6.69
C GLU A 46 9.56 7.60 7.55
N PRO A 47 10.08 6.38 7.67
CA PRO A 47 9.48 5.37 8.55
C PRO A 47 9.61 5.81 10.02
N ASP A 48 8.55 5.59 10.80
CA ASP A 48 8.58 5.86 12.24
C ASP A 48 9.58 4.93 12.95
N PHE A 49 9.72 3.68 12.47
CA PHE A 49 10.62 2.67 13.01
C PHE A 49 11.27 1.84 11.88
N ILE A 50 12.55 1.49 12.03
CA ILE A 50 13.28 0.62 11.09
C ILE A 50 13.96 -0.49 11.88
N ASN A 51 13.68 -1.76 11.54
CA ASN A 51 14.28 -2.95 12.16
C ASN A 51 14.11 -3.01 13.69
N VAL A 52 12.99 -2.51 14.21
CA VAL A 52 12.63 -2.60 15.63
C VAL A 52 11.84 -3.89 15.86
N SER A 53 12.04 -4.55 17.01
CA SER A 53 11.25 -5.73 17.36
C SER A 53 9.79 -5.35 17.53
N GLU A 54 8.87 -6.24 17.16
CA GLU A 54 7.44 -6.00 17.37
C GLU A 54 7.10 -5.78 18.85
N ASP A 55 7.80 -6.45 19.76
CA ASP A 55 7.65 -6.30 21.21
C ASP A 55 8.11 -4.93 21.74
N ASP A 56 8.92 -4.21 20.98
CA ASP A 56 9.45 -2.88 21.34
C ASP A 56 8.57 -1.74 20.80
N LEU A 57 7.54 -2.06 20.00
CA LEU A 57 6.59 -1.08 19.47
C LEU A 57 5.51 -0.77 20.51
N ASN A 58 5.26 0.52 20.73
CA ASN A 58 4.18 0.94 21.61
C ASN A 58 2.85 0.95 20.83
N TYR A 59 1.97 0.00 21.16
CA TYR A 59 0.64 -0.12 20.56
C TYR A 59 -0.47 0.52 21.39
N ASP A 60 -0.15 1.05 22.58
CA ASP A 60 -1.12 1.72 23.43
C ASP A 60 -1.39 3.14 22.89
N GLU A 61 -2.33 3.23 21.95
CA GLU A 61 -3.15 4.42 21.65
C GLU A 61 -4.65 4.12 21.83
#